data_AF-A0A1I5YJJ9-F1
#
_entry.id   AF-A0A1I5YJJ9-F1
#
_cell.length_a   1.000
_cell.length_b   1.000
_cell.length_c   1.000
_cell.angle_alpha   90.00
_cell.angle_beta   90.00
_cell.angle_gamma   90.00
#
_symmetry.space_group_name_H-M   'P 1'
#
loop_
_entity.id
_entity.type
_entity.pdbx_description
1 polymer ?
#
loop_
_entity_poly.entity_id
_entity_poly.type
_entity_poly.pdbx_seq_one_letter_code
_entity_poly.pdbx_strand_id
1 'polypeptide(L)'
;MLTTAQQRVFETVLAHNNRETAETAMKKMVNDKLPKLLNTADRELLTVLFTHLEVHAPASLAKKIAVHELRPEEVTKLVEARKAEIDAQKAEKPTRKPKDEGKAE
;
A
#
# COMPACT_ATOMS: atom_id res chain seq x y z
N MET A 1 -9.92 0.52 -19.54
CA MET A 1 -9.69 -0.88 -19.10
C MET A 1 -8.77 -1.53 -20.12
N LEU A 2 -7.72 -2.23 -19.68
CA LEU A 2 -6.77 -2.92 -20.56
C LEU A 2 -7.41 -4.19 -21.13
N THR A 3 -7.12 -4.54 -22.38
CA THR A 3 -7.62 -5.77 -23.01
C THR A 3 -6.91 -6.99 -22.43
N THR A 4 -7.52 -8.18 -22.53
CA THR A 4 -6.94 -9.45 -22.05
C THR A 4 -5.56 -9.75 -22.67
N ALA A 5 -5.36 -9.33 -23.93
CA ALA A 5 -4.06 -9.42 -24.60
C ALA A 5 -3.04 -8.45 -24.01
N GLN A 6 -3.46 -7.21 -23.69
CA GLN A 6 -2.61 -6.22 -23.03
C GLN A 6 -2.25 -6.66 -21.61
N GLN A 7 -3.18 -7.27 -20.86
CA GLN A 7 -2.92 -7.84 -19.53
C GLN A 7 -1.89 -8.96 -19.59
N ARG A 8 -2.01 -9.92 -20.52
CA ARG A 8 -1.02 -10.99 -20.67
C ARG A 8 0.37 -10.48 -21.06
N VAL A 9 0.44 -9.49 -21.94
CA VAL A 9 1.73 -8.85 -22.31
C VAL A 9 2.30 -8.12 -21.11
N PHE A 10 1.49 -7.40 -20.33
CA PHE A 10 1.93 -6.76 -19.09
C PHE A 10 2.43 -7.78 -18.06
N GLU A 11 1.68 -8.85 -17.82
CA GLU A 11 2.05 -9.92 -16.91
C GLU A 11 3.34 -10.62 -17.36
N THR A 12 3.51 -10.87 -18.66
CA THR A 12 4.71 -11.52 -19.20
C THR A 12 5.93 -10.60 -19.13
N VAL A 13 5.77 -9.30 -19.43
CA VAL A 13 6.84 -8.30 -19.30
C VAL A 13 7.24 -8.11 -17.83
N LEU A 14 6.28 -8.11 -16.90
CA LEU A 14 6.53 -8.00 -15.46
C LEU A 14 7.06 -9.31 -14.84
N ALA A 15 6.68 -10.46 -15.38
CA ALA A 15 7.14 -11.76 -14.90
C ALA A 15 8.55 -12.13 -15.36
N HIS A 16 9.05 -11.53 -16.45
CA HIS A 16 10.39 -11.84 -17.01
C HIS A 16 11.45 -10.75 -16.81
N ASN A 17 11.08 -9.47 -16.70
CA ASN A 17 12.07 -8.40 -16.52
C ASN A 17 12.20 -8.00 -15.05
N ASN A 18 13.20 -8.60 -14.39
CA ASN A 18 13.91 -8.14 -13.20
C ASN A 18 13.09 -7.27 -12.26
N ARG A 19 12.50 -7.90 -11.24
CA ARG A 19 11.98 -7.23 -10.05
C ARG A 19 12.91 -6.11 -9.56
N GLU A 20 14.22 -6.34 -9.59
CA GLU A 20 15.23 -5.34 -9.24
C GLU A 20 15.23 -4.11 -10.16
N THR A 21 15.09 -4.30 -11.47
CA THR A 21 14.96 -3.22 -12.46
C THR A 21 13.65 -2.45 -12.25
N ALA A 22 12.54 -3.16 -11.99
CA ALA A 22 11.26 -2.54 -11.69
C ALA A 22 11.30 -1.74 -10.38
N GLU A 23 11.88 -2.31 -9.32
CA GLU A 23 12.08 -1.64 -8.03
C GLU A 23 12.96 -0.40 -8.19
N THR A 24 14.03 -0.49 -8.99
CA THR A 24 14.93 0.64 -9.27
C THR A 24 14.20 1.74 -10.04
N ALA A 25 13.42 1.39 -11.07
CA ALA A 25 12.61 2.33 -11.83
C ALA A 25 11.54 3.00 -10.96
N MET A 26 10.88 2.25 -10.09
CA MET A 26 9.90 2.78 -9.13
C MET A 26 10.56 3.71 -8.12
N LYS A 27 11.69 3.32 -7.52
CA LYS A 27 12.45 4.17 -6.59
C LYS A 27 12.87 5.47 -7.25
N LYS A 28 13.38 5.40 -8.47
CA LYS A 28 13.77 6.59 -9.24
C LYS A 28 12.56 7.50 -9.51
N MET A 29 11.45 6.93 -9.98
CA MET A 29 10.23 7.69 -10.24
C MET A 29 9.70 8.36 -8.97
N VAL A 30 9.67 7.65 -7.84
CA VAL A 30 9.25 8.19 -6.55
C VAL A 30 10.18 9.32 -6.13
N ASN A 31 11.49 9.13 -6.17
CA ASN A 31 12.46 10.18 -5.81
C ASN A 31 12.34 11.43 -6.70
N ASP A 32 12.09 11.25 -8.01
CA ASP A 32 12.03 12.35 -8.97
C ASP A 32 10.69 13.12 -8.93
N LYS A 33 9.58 12.43 -8.63
CA LYS A 33 8.22 12.96 -8.78
C LYS A 33 7.53 13.24 -7.45
N LEU A 34 7.77 12.44 -6.42
CA LEU A 34 7.10 12.60 -5.13
C LEU A 34 7.37 13.97 -4.49
N PRO A 35 8.59 14.54 -4.48
CA PRO A 35 8.81 15.88 -3.93
C PRO A 35 8.00 16.96 -4.65
N LYS A 36 7.87 16.85 -5.99
CA LYS A 36 7.07 17.78 -6.78
C LYS A 36 5.60 17.66 -6.44
N LEU A 37 5.10 16.43 -6.34
CA LEU A 37 3.72 16.15 -5.96
C LEU A 37 3.42 16.71 -4.57
N LEU A 38 4.28 16.49 -3.58
CA LEU A 38 4.09 16.98 -2.22
C LEU A 38 4.04 18.52 -2.14
N ASN A 39 4.82 19.21 -2.99
CA ASN A 39 4.82 20.68 -3.03
C ASN A 39 3.60 21.28 -3.76
N THR A 40 2.96 20.52 -4.64
CA THR A 40 1.77 20.97 -5.39
C THR A 40 0.47 20.37 -4.88
N ALA A 41 0.54 19.42 -3.96
CA ALA A 41 -0.62 18.71 -3.43
C ALA A 41 -1.43 19.65 -2.55
N ASP A 42 -2.75 19.62 -2.75
CA ASP A 42 -3.67 20.25 -1.83
C ASP A 42 -3.77 19.45 -0.52
N ARG A 43 -4.43 20.06 0.45
CA ARG A 43 -4.58 19.51 1.79
C ARG A 43 -5.31 18.17 1.81
N GLU A 44 -6.28 17.99 0.91
CA GLU A 44 -7.05 16.76 0.80
C GLU A 44 -6.18 15.60 0.31
N LEU A 45 -5.41 15.83 -0.77
CA LEU A 45 -4.47 14.85 -1.30
C LEU A 45 -3.38 14.49 -0.30
N LEU A 46 -2.82 15.46 0.42
CA LEU A 46 -1.85 15.20 1.49
C LEU A 46 -2.48 14.35 2.59
N THR A 47 -3.71 14.64 3.01
CA THR A 47 -4.41 13.88 4.05
C THR A 47 -4.58 12.42 3.64
N VAL A 48 -5.03 12.17 2.41
CA VAL A 48 -5.21 10.80 1.88
C VAL A 48 -3.86 10.08 1.77
N LEU A 49 -2.84 10.75 1.24
CA LEU A 49 -1.51 10.18 1.05
C LEU A 49 -0.87 9.77 2.38
N PHE A 50 -0.80 10.68 3.34
CA PHE A 50 -0.19 10.41 4.65
C PHE A 50 -0.95 9.35 5.43
N THR A 51 -2.29 9.36 5.38
CA THR A 51 -3.11 8.31 5.99
C THR A 51 -2.77 6.94 5.41
N HIS A 52 -2.70 6.82 4.08
CA HIS A 52 -2.38 5.55 3.43
C HIS A 52 -0.97 5.06 3.80
N LEU A 53 0.01 5.96 3.77
CA LEU A 53 1.39 5.64 4.11
C LEU A 53 1.52 5.16 5.57
N GLU A 54 0.92 5.84 6.54
CA GLU A 54 1.01 5.46 7.97
C GLU A 54 0.26 4.18 8.35
N VAL A 55 -0.81 3.86 7.62
CA VAL A 55 -1.60 2.64 7.85
C VAL A 55 -0.83 1.40 7.39
N HIS A 56 -0.14 1.48 6.23
CA HIS A 56 0.56 0.34 5.64
C HIS A 56 2.05 0.28 5.98
N ALA A 57 2.64 1.38 6.46
CA ALA A 57 4.04 1.38 6.86
C ALA A 57 4.29 0.51 8.12
N PRO A 58 5.44 -0.18 8.19
CA PRO A 58 5.94 -0.77 9.43
C PRO A 58 6.01 0.28 10.56
N ALA A 59 5.83 -0.13 11.81
CA ALA A 59 5.75 0.78 12.97
C ALA A 59 6.94 1.76 13.08
N SER A 60 8.15 1.33 12.70
CA SER A 60 9.35 2.17 12.69
C SER A 60 9.29 3.31 11.66
N LEU A 61 8.70 3.06 10.48
CA LEU A 61 8.53 4.03 9.41
C LEU A 61 7.28 4.90 9.65
N ALA A 62 6.19 4.32 10.16
CA ALA A 62 4.99 5.06 10.52
C ALA A 62 5.30 6.21 11.51
N LYS A 63 6.19 5.98 12.49
CA LYS A 63 6.66 7.04 13.41
C LYS A 63 7.38 8.18 12.70
N LYS A 64 8.15 7.89 11.65
CA LYS A 64 8.83 8.92 10.85
C LYS A 64 7.86 9.71 9.98
N ILE A 65 6.84 9.04 9.46
CA ILE A 65 5.80 9.68 8.64
C ILE A 65 4.92 10.58 9.51
N ALA A 66 4.58 10.14 10.73
CA ALA A 66 3.73 10.88 11.66
C ALA A 66 4.29 12.25 12.08
N VAL A 67 5.62 12.45 11.99
CA VAL A 67 6.30 13.71 12.33
C VAL A 67 6.68 14.54 11.10
N HIS A 68 6.21 14.17 9.91
CA HIS A 68 6.55 14.87 8.67
C HIS A 68 5.86 16.25 8.61
N GLU A 69 6.60 17.29 8.22
CA GLU A 69 6.12 18.69 8.24
C GLU A 69 4.88 18.94 7.38
N LEU A 70 4.79 18.27 6.22
CA LEU A 70 3.65 18.38 5.31
C LEU A 70 2.43 17.53 5.73
N ARG A 71 2.48 16.84 6.87
CA ARG A 71 1.40 15.97 7.32
C ARG A 71 0.29 16.82 7.98
N PRO A 72 -0.95 16.78 7.46
CA PRO A 72 -2.08 17.45 8.12
C PRO A 72 -2.42 16.81 9.47
N GLU A 73 -2.90 17.61 10.42
CA GLU A 73 -3.25 17.15 11.76
C GLU A 73 -4.39 16.11 11.78
N GLU A 74 -5.32 16.19 10.81
CA GLU A 74 -6.46 15.27 10.74
C GLU A 74 -6.06 13.83 10.43
N VAL A 75 -4.87 13.62 9.86
CA VAL A 75 -4.35 12.29 9.50
C VAL A 75 -4.31 11.37 10.71
N THR A 76 -4.01 11.88 11.90
CA THR A 76 -3.91 11.05 13.12
C THR A 76 -5.21 10.29 13.38
N LYS A 77 -6.35 11.00 13.33
CA LYS A 77 -7.67 10.40 13.60
C LYS A 77 -8.04 9.40 12.50
N LEU A 78 -7.71 9.70 11.25
CA LEU A 78 -7.99 8.81 10.12
C LEU A 78 -7.15 7.53 10.18
N VAL A 79 -5.87 7.64 10.54
CA VAL A 79 -4.97 6.49 10.70
C VAL A 79 -5.46 5.57 11.82
N GLU A 80 -5.87 6.12 12.96
CA GLU A 80 -6.43 5.35 14.07
C GLU A 80 -7.71 4.62 13.67
N ALA A 81 -8.65 5.32 13.02
CA ALA A 81 -9.89 4.73 12.53
C ALA A 81 -9.62 3.59 11.53
N ARG A 82 -8.75 3.81 10.54
CA ARG A 82 -8.40 2.81 9.53
C ARG A 82 -7.68 1.60 10.12
N LYS A 83 -6.80 1.79 11.10
CA LYS A 83 -6.13 0.66 11.78
C LYS A 83 -7.13 -0.16 12.57
N ALA A 84 -8.05 0.48 13.30
CA ALA A 84 -9.12 -0.21 14.01
C ALA A 84 -10.03 -1.00 13.07
N GLU A 85 -10.40 -0.44 11.91
CA GLU A 85 -11.17 -1.14 10.87
C GLU A 85 -10.43 -2.38 10.35
N ILE A 86 -9.13 -2.26 10.06
CA ILE A 86 -8.31 -3.36 9.56
C ILE A 86 -8.18 -4.47 10.61
N ASP A 87 -8.00 -4.10 11.88
CA ASP A 87 -7.88 -5.07 12.96
C ASP A 87 -9.20 -5.78 13.25
N ALA A 88 -10.34 -5.07 13.19
CA ALA A 88 -11.67 -5.67 13.26
C ALA A 88 -11.91 -6.68 12.12
N GLN A 89 -11.57 -6.31 10.87
CA GLN A 89 -11.70 -7.21 9.72
C GLN A 89 -10.78 -8.44 9.80
N LYS A 90 -9.62 -8.33 10.45
CA LYS A 90 -8.74 -9.47 10.70
C LYS A 90 -9.29 -10.40 11.77
N ALA A 91 -9.90 -9.84 12.83
CA ALA A 91 -10.53 -10.61 13.89
C ALA A 91 -11.78 -11.35 13.42
N GLU A 92 -12.54 -10.77 12.47
CA GLU A 92 -13.75 -11.39 11.91
C GLU A 92 -13.48 -12.45 10.85
N LYS A 93 -12.27 -12.55 10.28
CA LYS A 93 -11.93 -13.64 9.34
C LYS A 93 -11.69 -14.92 10.13
N PRO A 94 -12.61 -15.90 10.10
CA PRO A 94 -12.33 -17.18 10.71
C PRO A 94 -11.23 -17.83 9.90
N THR A 95 -10.14 -18.22 10.56
CA THR A 95 -9.15 -19.17 10.04
C THR A 95 -9.90 -20.40 9.53
N ARG A 96 -10.17 -20.45 8.21
CA ARG A 96 -10.56 -21.67 7.54
C ARG A 96 -9.35 -22.59 7.60
N LYS A 97 -9.23 -23.35 8.70
CA LYS A 97 -8.40 -24.54 8.74
C LYS A 97 -8.84 -25.39 7.54
N PRO A 98 -7.92 -25.80 6.65
CA PRO A 98 -8.25 -26.81 5.66
C PRO A 98 -8.71 -28.03 6.43
N LYS A 99 -9.96 -28.44 6.20
CA LYS A 99 -10.40 -29.79 6.58
C LYS A 99 -9.63 -30.73 5.67
N ASP A 100 -8.57 -31.30 6.22
CA ASP A 100 -7.95 -32.51 5.73
C ASP A 100 -9.01 -33.62 5.87
N GLU A 101 -9.82 -33.82 4.83
CA GLU A 101 -10.65 -35.00 4.68
C GLU A 101 -9.86 -36.03 3.87
N GLY A 102 -8.82 -36.55 4.50
CA GLY A 102 -8.34 -37.91 4.24
C GLY A 102 -9.27 -38.92 4.90
N LYS A 103 -10.03 -39.64 4.07
CA LYS A 103 -10.46 -41.05 4.24
C LYS A 103 -10.70 -41.57 2.82
N ALA A 104 -9.90 -42.46 2.24
CA ALA A 104 -9.60 -43.84 2.65
C ALA A 104 -10.89 -44.59 3.01
N GLU A 105 -11.59 -45.08 1.98
CA GLU A 105 -11.88 -46.51 1.71
C GLU A 105 -12.58 -46.66 0.35
#